data_AF-A0A9E1U8U0-F1
#
_entry.id   AF-A0A9E1U8U0-F1
#
_cell.length_a   1.000
_cell.length_b   1.000
_cell.length_c   1.000
_cell.angle_alpha   90.00
_cell.angle_beta   90.00
_cell.angle_gamma   90.00
#
_symmetry.space_group_name_H-M   'P 1'
#
loop_
_entity.id
_entity.type
_entity.pdbx_description
1 polymer ?
#
loop_
_entity_poly.entity_id
_entity_poly.type
_entity_poly.pdbx_seq_one_letter_code
_entity_poly.pdbx_strand_id
1 'polypeptide(L)'
;MMKKFLTIAVTLTAFVAAPMMGFATCDFKPSSKVSLLANSFAAWKAVSDAMGECGNFEAELDAEFRKKQPDAFAVNPSLYQLGGVSNGTIQPLLSAGTIRPLDDLVAKYGKDLQPNQLIRINGQIMAIAMMVNNQHLMYREDIFKSLGLEVPTTYYELLTAADKVAAAGQVQYALGGTYKAGWNLAEEFVNMYMGMGGDFFDGSKPTLNNAMGVRTLEMMRNLTHYMDPEYLVADSTYVQQQFQQGKIAMAVLWATRAAAMDDAKESQVVGKVKMAAAPSPVSGALPASTLWWDGVVLAKNITDQQADEAFQLLMEGIDREMVTNNNDAAVWLINGYNPGPMAMGAAETAENGALPYPNGVEMGLMHTALGNNVADFLTGKETAEQTLLDIEAEYTTAAKEKGLL
;
A
#
# COMPACT_ATOMS: atom_id res chain seq x y z
N MET A 1 -73.35 -37.65 12.55
CA MET A 1 -72.49 -38.77 12.99
C MET A 1 -71.04 -38.41 12.72
N MET A 2 -70.13 -38.91 13.55
CA MET A 2 -68.66 -38.77 13.52
C MET A 2 -68.08 -37.51 14.19
N LYS A 3 -67.88 -37.63 15.51
CA LYS A 3 -66.85 -36.93 16.29
C LYS A 3 -65.47 -37.38 15.82
N LYS A 4 -64.56 -36.46 15.50
CA LYS A 4 -63.12 -36.75 15.34
C LYS A 4 -62.36 -36.24 16.57
N PHE A 5 -61.58 -37.16 17.14
CA PHE A 5 -60.70 -36.95 18.28
C PHE A 5 -59.56 -35.99 17.93
N LEU A 6 -59.25 -35.10 18.88
CA LEU A 6 -58.11 -34.20 18.85
C LEU A 6 -56.93 -34.92 19.53
N THR A 7 -55.90 -35.27 18.75
CA THR A 7 -54.65 -35.82 19.28
C THR A 7 -53.66 -34.66 19.44
N ILE A 8 -53.32 -34.32 20.68
CA ILE A 8 -52.29 -33.34 21.02
C ILE A 8 -50.93 -34.05 20.89
N ALA A 9 -50.13 -33.66 19.90
CA ALA A 9 -48.74 -34.05 19.80
C ALA A 9 -47.87 -32.98 20.47
N VAL A 10 -47.24 -33.34 21.59
CA VAL A 10 -46.23 -32.53 22.26
C VAL A 10 -44.91 -32.74 21.53
N THR A 11 -44.48 -31.74 20.77
CA THR A 11 -43.15 -31.73 20.13
C THR A 11 -42.11 -31.28 21.16
N LEU A 12 -41.27 -32.21 21.58
CA LEU A 12 -40.10 -31.96 22.41
C LEU A 12 -39.02 -31.29 21.54
N THR A 13 -38.82 -29.98 21.69
CA THR A 13 -37.72 -29.26 21.03
C THR A 13 -36.41 -29.59 21.73
N ALA A 14 -35.60 -30.44 21.10
CA ALA A 14 -34.21 -30.63 21.50
C ALA A 14 -33.42 -29.36 21.13
N PHE A 15 -32.95 -28.63 22.15
CA PHE A 15 -31.93 -27.59 21.99
C PHE A 15 -30.64 -28.27 21.53
N VAL A 16 -30.33 -28.18 20.23
CA VAL A 16 -29.00 -28.45 19.72
C VAL A 16 -28.14 -27.25 20.13
N ALA A 17 -27.34 -27.41 21.18
CA ALA A 17 -26.27 -26.47 21.47
C ALA A 17 -25.32 -26.47 20.27
N ALA A 18 -25.35 -25.38 19.49
CA ALA A 18 -24.29 -25.11 18.53
C ALA A 18 -22.96 -25.06 19.31
N PRO A 19 -21.87 -25.66 18.80
CA PRO A 19 -20.58 -25.45 19.41
C PRO A 19 -20.29 -23.95 19.29
N MET A 20 -20.18 -23.26 20.42
CA MET A 20 -19.49 -21.97 20.44
C MET A 20 -18.09 -22.26 19.90
N MET A 21 -17.78 -21.76 18.69
CA MET A 21 -16.40 -21.59 18.29
C MET A 21 -15.77 -20.72 19.38
N GLY A 22 -14.89 -21.30 20.19
CA GLY A 22 -14.15 -20.53 21.18
C GLY A 22 -13.28 -19.54 20.42
N PHE A 23 -13.55 -18.25 20.60
CA PHE A 23 -12.54 -17.22 20.35
C PHE A 23 -11.33 -17.60 21.20
N ALA A 24 -10.18 -17.84 20.57
CA ALA A 24 -8.95 -18.04 21.30
C ALA A 24 -8.75 -16.83 22.22
N THR A 25 -8.54 -17.08 23.49
CA THR A 25 -8.28 -16.03 24.47
C THR A 25 -6.94 -15.39 24.15
N CYS A 26 -6.87 -14.08 23.92
CA CYS A 26 -5.59 -13.39 23.78
C CYS A 26 -4.67 -13.77 24.96
N ASP A 27 -3.46 -14.23 24.62
CA ASP A 27 -2.52 -14.84 25.57
C ASP A 27 -1.85 -13.80 26.47
N PHE A 28 -1.93 -12.52 26.08
CA PHE A 28 -1.38 -11.39 26.80
C PHE A 28 -2.47 -10.36 27.18
N LYS A 29 -2.39 -9.81 28.39
CA LYS A 29 -3.26 -8.71 28.83
C LYS A 29 -2.41 -7.57 29.38
N PRO A 30 -2.36 -6.40 28.70
CA PRO A 30 -1.57 -5.29 29.19
C PRO A 30 -2.18 -4.73 30.48
N SER A 31 -1.33 -4.40 31.45
CA SER A 31 -1.78 -3.79 32.71
C SER A 31 -2.01 -2.28 32.57
N SER A 32 -1.27 -1.65 31.65
CA SER A 32 -1.44 -0.26 31.25
C SER A 32 -2.37 -0.13 30.05
N LYS A 33 -2.99 1.03 29.89
CA LYS A 33 -3.65 1.38 28.63
C LYS A 33 -2.59 1.53 27.53
N VAL A 34 -2.78 0.85 26.40
CA VAL A 34 -1.97 0.98 25.19
C VAL A 34 -2.82 1.61 24.09
N SER A 35 -2.32 2.67 23.47
CA SER A 35 -3.01 3.34 22.37
C SER A 35 -2.18 3.30 21.07
N LEU A 36 -2.86 3.06 19.94
CA LEU A 36 -2.30 3.08 18.58
C LEU A 36 -2.86 4.26 17.76
N LEU A 37 -2.00 4.96 17.03
CA LEU A 37 -2.40 5.88 15.95
C LEU A 37 -1.84 5.39 14.61
N ALA A 38 -2.72 5.06 13.65
CA ALA A 38 -2.33 4.52 12.36
C ALA A 38 -3.25 5.00 11.22
N ASN A 39 -2.90 4.62 9.99
CA ASN A 39 -3.71 4.92 8.80
C ASN A 39 -5.06 4.18 8.81
N SER A 40 -6.05 4.68 8.08
CA SER A 40 -7.40 4.09 8.00
C SER A 40 -7.59 3.22 6.77
N PHE A 41 -7.23 1.94 6.86
CA PHE A 41 -7.57 0.93 5.85
C PHE A 41 -7.67 -0.49 6.45
N ALA A 42 -8.10 -1.46 5.62
CA ALA A 42 -8.49 -2.80 6.07
C ALA A 42 -7.42 -3.54 6.88
N ALA A 43 -6.14 -3.47 6.49
CA ALA A 43 -5.07 -4.16 7.21
C ALA A 43 -4.85 -3.58 8.62
N TRP A 44 -4.80 -2.25 8.76
CA TRP A 44 -4.71 -1.62 10.08
C TRP A 44 -5.92 -1.92 10.96
N LYS A 45 -7.11 -2.04 10.35
CA LYS A 45 -8.31 -2.50 11.06
C LYS A 45 -8.17 -3.94 11.56
N ALA A 46 -7.70 -4.86 10.72
CA ALA A 46 -7.51 -6.25 11.12
C ALA A 46 -6.51 -6.39 12.28
N VAL A 47 -5.36 -5.71 12.19
CA VAL A 47 -4.33 -5.71 13.24
C VAL A 47 -4.85 -5.08 14.54
N SER A 48 -5.52 -3.93 14.45
CA SER A 48 -6.02 -3.25 15.65
C SER A 48 -7.21 -3.95 16.30
N ASP A 49 -8.09 -4.58 15.52
CA ASP A 49 -9.17 -5.42 16.05
C ASP A 49 -8.58 -6.60 16.83
N ALA A 50 -7.58 -7.31 16.28
CA ALA A 50 -6.90 -8.43 16.94
C ALA A 50 -6.23 -7.99 18.26
N MET A 51 -5.53 -6.86 18.26
CA MET A 51 -4.99 -6.28 19.51
C MET A 51 -6.10 -5.92 20.52
N GLY A 52 -7.27 -5.48 20.02
CA GLY A 52 -8.42 -5.12 20.85
C GLY A 52 -8.99 -6.29 21.66
N GLU A 53 -8.84 -7.53 21.18
CA GLU A 53 -9.30 -8.73 21.86
C GLU A 53 -8.59 -8.98 23.20
N CYS A 54 -7.40 -8.41 23.37
CA CYS A 54 -6.59 -8.49 24.59
C CYS A 54 -7.06 -7.55 25.71
N GLY A 55 -7.89 -6.55 25.38
CA GLY A 55 -8.35 -5.53 26.32
C GLY A 55 -7.28 -4.48 26.66
N ASN A 56 -7.68 -3.43 27.39
CA ASN A 56 -6.83 -2.27 27.73
C ASN A 56 -6.12 -1.63 26.52
N PHE A 57 -6.73 -1.74 25.34
CA PHE A 57 -6.23 -1.21 24.07
C PHE A 57 -7.25 -0.28 23.43
N GLU A 58 -6.77 0.76 22.75
CA GLU A 58 -7.57 1.56 21.81
C GLU A 58 -6.76 1.91 20.55
N ALA A 59 -7.44 2.04 19.43
CA ALA A 59 -6.83 2.49 18.18
C ALA A 59 -7.59 3.69 17.60
N GLU A 60 -6.83 4.69 17.16
CA GLU A 60 -7.29 5.74 16.25
C GLU A 60 -6.80 5.43 14.84
N LEU A 61 -7.73 5.16 13.93
CA LEU A 61 -7.45 4.92 12.52
C LEU A 61 -7.91 6.14 11.71
N ASP A 62 -6.96 6.92 11.20
CA ASP A 62 -7.22 8.18 10.50
C ASP A 62 -6.41 8.28 9.20
N ALA A 63 -7.04 8.67 8.10
CA ALA A 63 -6.35 8.93 6.82
C ALA A 63 -5.33 10.08 6.92
N GLU A 64 -5.53 11.00 7.86
CA GLU A 64 -4.65 12.15 8.12
C GLU A 64 -3.70 11.92 9.31
N PHE A 65 -3.52 10.66 9.77
CA PHE A 65 -2.66 10.31 10.91
C PHE A 65 -1.27 10.94 10.84
N ARG A 66 -0.67 11.00 9.63
CA ARG A 66 0.66 11.58 9.37
C ARG A 66 0.80 13.05 9.78
N LYS A 67 -0.30 13.81 9.82
CA LYS A 67 -0.31 15.22 10.26
C LYS A 67 -0.32 15.36 11.80
N LYS A 68 -0.71 14.31 12.51
CA LYS A 68 -0.90 14.30 13.98
C LYS A 68 0.22 13.54 14.69
N GLN A 69 0.69 12.45 14.09
CA GLN A 69 1.59 11.48 14.72
C GLN A 69 2.91 12.08 15.22
N PRO A 70 3.60 12.99 14.49
CA PRO A 70 4.84 13.58 15.00
C PRO A 70 4.66 14.33 16.32
N ASP A 71 3.65 15.19 16.42
CA ASP A 71 3.37 15.97 17.64
C ASP A 71 2.90 15.06 18.77
N ALA A 72 2.08 14.06 18.46
CA ALA A 72 1.56 13.11 19.43
C ALA A 72 2.68 12.24 20.06
N PHE A 73 3.74 11.93 19.30
CA PHE A 73 4.91 11.20 19.78
C PHE A 73 5.92 12.10 20.50
N ALA A 74 5.93 13.40 20.21
CA ALA A 74 6.89 14.35 20.79
C ALA A 74 6.58 14.74 22.24
N VAL A 75 5.32 14.67 22.68
CA VAL A 75 4.96 14.96 24.08
C VAL A 75 5.49 13.90 25.05
N ASN A 76 5.54 14.24 26.35
CA ASN A 76 6.05 13.35 27.40
C ASN A 76 5.09 13.33 28.62
N PRO A 77 4.42 12.18 28.90
CA PRO A 77 4.46 10.94 28.13
C PRO A 77 3.80 11.10 26.76
N SER A 78 4.23 10.29 25.78
CA SER A 78 3.62 10.22 24.43
C SER A 78 2.11 9.95 24.53
N LEU A 79 1.31 10.57 23.64
CA LEU A 79 -0.14 10.33 23.58
C LEU A 79 -0.48 8.91 23.12
N TYR A 80 0.38 8.31 22.30
CA TYR A 80 0.24 6.94 21.80
C TYR A 80 1.50 6.14 22.11
N GLN A 81 1.34 4.86 22.48
CA GLN A 81 2.47 3.95 22.70
C GLN A 81 2.94 3.34 21.37
N LEU A 82 1.99 3.11 20.46
CA LEU A 82 2.21 2.50 19.15
C LEU A 82 1.83 3.48 18.04
N GLY A 83 2.58 3.42 16.93
CA GLY A 83 2.32 4.22 15.74
C GLY A 83 2.39 3.35 14.50
N GLY A 84 1.38 3.42 13.66
CA GLY A 84 1.47 2.88 12.31
C GLY A 84 2.26 3.83 11.42
N VAL A 85 3.24 3.31 10.69
CA VAL A 85 4.06 4.07 9.75
C VAL A 85 4.24 3.29 8.46
N SER A 86 4.68 3.98 7.41
CA SER A 86 5.29 3.38 6.24
C SER A 86 6.69 3.92 6.00
N ASN A 87 7.39 3.43 4.96
CA ASN A 87 8.59 4.06 4.41
C ASN A 87 8.48 5.60 4.32
N GLY A 88 7.31 6.10 3.90
CA GLY A 88 7.08 7.52 3.66
C GLY A 88 6.74 8.33 4.91
N THR A 89 6.43 7.71 6.04
CA THR A 89 5.99 8.43 7.25
C THR A 89 6.87 8.20 8.47
N ILE A 90 7.84 7.29 8.41
CA ILE A 90 8.76 7.04 9.54
C ILE A 90 9.79 8.17 9.72
N GLN A 91 10.16 8.88 8.65
CA GLN A 91 11.27 9.84 8.67
C GLN A 91 11.09 10.99 9.66
N PRO A 92 9.92 11.67 9.76
CA PRO A 92 9.74 12.73 10.76
C PRO A 92 9.96 12.26 12.20
N LEU A 93 9.56 11.03 12.52
CA LEU A 93 9.74 10.46 13.86
C LEU A 93 11.20 10.12 14.17
N LEU A 94 11.93 9.61 13.17
CA LEU A 94 13.38 9.39 13.27
C LEU A 94 14.13 10.70 13.48
N SER A 95 13.83 11.72 12.66
CA SER A 95 14.47 13.03 12.75
C SER A 95 14.19 13.73 14.08
N ALA A 96 12.97 13.58 14.62
CA ALA A 96 12.62 14.10 15.94
C ALA A 96 13.18 13.26 17.11
N GLY A 97 13.66 12.04 16.83
CA GLY A 97 14.15 11.11 17.85
C GLY A 97 13.06 10.64 18.81
N THR A 98 11.81 10.56 18.34
CA THR A 98 10.62 10.26 19.17
C THR A 98 10.20 8.80 19.15
N ILE A 99 10.90 7.94 18.40
CA ILE A 99 10.70 6.49 18.38
C ILE A 99 11.93 5.76 18.94
N ARG A 100 11.71 4.60 19.56
CA ARG A 100 12.77 3.80 20.19
C ARG A 100 13.26 2.66 19.29
N PRO A 101 14.55 2.27 19.40
CA PRO A 101 15.01 0.97 18.90
C PRO A 101 14.23 -0.19 19.52
N LEU A 102 14.01 -1.23 18.75
CA LEU A 102 13.21 -2.41 19.10
C LEU A 102 14.07 -3.66 19.31
N ASP A 103 15.40 -3.59 19.15
CA ASP A 103 16.28 -4.76 19.22
C ASP A 103 16.10 -5.59 20.50
N ASP A 104 16.04 -4.94 21.66
CA ASP A 104 15.83 -5.63 22.96
C ASP A 104 14.43 -6.25 23.07
N LEU A 105 13.41 -5.60 22.52
CA LEU A 105 12.03 -6.09 22.55
C LEU A 105 11.85 -7.27 21.59
N VAL A 106 12.45 -7.20 20.40
CA VAL A 106 12.52 -8.30 19.44
C VAL A 106 13.25 -9.49 20.05
N ALA A 107 14.37 -9.28 20.76
CA ALA A 107 15.09 -10.36 21.42
C ALA A 107 14.27 -11.06 22.53
N LYS A 108 13.44 -10.30 23.26
CA LYS A 108 12.59 -10.85 24.33
C LYS A 108 11.33 -11.54 23.81
N TYR A 109 10.64 -10.94 22.84
CA TYR A 109 9.26 -11.31 22.48
C TYR A 109 9.06 -11.62 20.99
N GLY A 110 10.01 -11.26 20.12
CA GLY A 110 9.87 -11.32 18.67
C GLY A 110 10.18 -12.69 18.05
N LYS A 111 10.02 -13.79 18.79
CA LYS A 111 10.42 -15.15 18.33
C LYS A 111 9.72 -15.60 17.03
N ASP A 112 8.53 -15.07 16.76
CA ASP A 112 7.70 -15.43 15.62
C ASP A 112 7.86 -14.45 14.43
N LEU A 113 8.63 -13.36 14.62
CA LEU A 113 8.90 -12.38 13.58
C LEU A 113 9.82 -12.94 12.49
N GLN A 114 9.49 -12.63 11.24
CA GLN A 114 10.29 -12.99 10.08
C GLN A 114 11.40 -11.94 9.82
N PRO A 115 12.55 -12.33 9.23
CA PRO A 115 13.64 -11.39 8.94
C PRO A 115 13.22 -10.19 8.09
N ASN A 116 12.30 -10.38 7.14
CA ASN A 116 11.76 -9.33 6.27
C ASN A 116 10.76 -8.38 6.97
N GLN A 117 10.36 -8.67 8.21
CA GLN A 117 9.59 -7.74 9.05
C GLN A 117 10.47 -6.75 9.80
N LEU A 118 11.78 -7.01 9.92
CA LEU A 118 12.67 -6.22 10.75
C LEU A 118 13.24 -5.03 9.97
N ILE A 119 12.59 -3.87 10.07
CA ILE A 119 13.05 -2.65 9.40
C ILE A 119 14.25 -2.08 10.15
N ARG A 120 15.42 -2.16 9.53
CA ARG A 120 16.68 -1.68 10.10
C ARG A 120 17.06 -0.31 9.55
N ILE A 121 17.34 0.62 10.46
CA ILE A 121 17.81 1.98 10.16
C ILE A 121 19.03 2.24 11.04
N ASN A 122 20.15 2.63 10.43
CA ASN A 122 21.43 2.81 11.12
C ASN A 122 21.85 1.57 11.96
N GLY A 123 21.55 0.37 11.47
CA GLY A 123 21.86 -0.91 12.12
C GLY A 123 20.87 -1.37 13.19
N GLN A 124 19.95 -0.50 13.65
CA GLN A 124 18.98 -0.80 14.70
C GLN A 124 17.62 -1.16 14.11
N ILE A 125 16.86 -2.04 14.77
CA ILE A 125 15.48 -2.33 14.37
C ILE A 125 14.62 -1.14 14.83
N MET A 126 14.06 -0.39 13.88
CA MET A 126 13.28 0.81 14.16
C MET A 126 11.77 0.63 13.96
N ALA A 127 11.35 -0.38 13.18
CA ALA A 127 9.95 -0.72 13.00
C ALA A 127 9.78 -2.22 12.74
N ILE A 128 8.58 -2.73 13.02
CA ILE A 128 8.14 -4.07 12.64
C ILE A 128 7.16 -3.94 11.49
N ALA A 129 7.57 -4.31 10.28
CA ALA A 129 6.69 -4.34 9.12
C ALA A 129 5.67 -5.48 9.22
N MET A 130 4.42 -5.18 8.90
CA MET A 130 3.30 -6.13 8.95
C MET A 130 2.84 -6.54 7.56
N MET A 131 2.99 -5.68 6.57
CA MET A 131 2.58 -5.93 5.20
C MET A 131 3.49 -5.22 4.20
N VAL A 132 3.43 -5.68 2.96
CA VAL A 132 3.94 -4.96 1.80
C VAL A 132 2.80 -4.55 0.88
N ASN A 133 3.06 -3.52 0.09
CA ASN A 133 2.20 -3.09 -0.98
C ASN A 133 3.08 -2.63 -2.15
N ASN A 134 2.62 -2.89 -3.36
CA ASN A 134 3.22 -2.40 -4.58
C ASN A 134 2.13 -2.25 -5.63
N GLN A 135 2.44 -1.56 -6.71
CA GLN A 135 1.59 -1.55 -7.87
C GLN A 135 1.90 -2.77 -8.74
N HIS A 136 0.87 -3.33 -9.35
CA HIS A 136 0.99 -4.42 -10.29
C HIS A 136 -0.08 -4.30 -11.37
N LEU A 137 0.05 -5.07 -12.45
CA LEU A 137 -0.94 -5.04 -13.51
C LEU A 137 -2.22 -5.72 -13.05
N MET A 138 -3.34 -5.02 -13.19
CA MET A 138 -4.69 -5.56 -13.18
C MET A 138 -5.23 -5.48 -14.61
N TYR A 139 -5.81 -6.57 -15.12
CA TYR A 139 -6.35 -6.61 -16.48
C TYR A 139 -7.62 -7.45 -16.61
N ARG A 140 -8.48 -7.08 -17.57
CA ARG A 140 -9.70 -7.78 -17.95
C ARG A 140 -9.38 -8.99 -18.83
N GLU A 141 -9.31 -10.17 -18.20
CA GLU A 141 -8.97 -11.43 -18.86
C GLU A 141 -9.99 -11.78 -19.97
N ASP A 142 -11.26 -11.46 -19.77
CA ASP A 142 -12.30 -11.70 -20.77
C ASP A 142 -12.11 -10.85 -22.03
N ILE A 143 -11.70 -9.59 -21.88
CA ILE A 143 -11.36 -8.69 -23.00
C ILE A 143 -10.11 -9.22 -23.70
N PHE A 144 -9.07 -9.56 -22.93
CA PHE A 144 -7.81 -10.08 -23.47
C PHE A 144 -8.01 -11.36 -24.29
N LYS A 145 -8.78 -12.32 -23.76
CA LYS A 145 -9.14 -13.55 -24.47
C LYS A 145 -9.93 -13.26 -25.74
N SER A 146 -10.88 -12.32 -25.71
CA SER A 146 -11.69 -11.98 -26.88
C SER A 146 -10.86 -11.35 -28.02
N LEU A 147 -9.79 -10.65 -27.67
CA LEU A 147 -8.90 -9.94 -28.59
C LEU A 147 -7.61 -10.70 -28.92
N GLY A 148 -7.39 -11.87 -28.33
CA GLY A 148 -6.16 -12.65 -28.49
C GLY A 148 -4.92 -11.89 -28.01
N LEU A 149 -5.03 -11.18 -26.87
CA LEU A 149 -3.94 -10.43 -26.27
C LEU A 149 -3.17 -11.30 -25.28
N GLU A 150 -1.85 -11.21 -25.35
CA GLU A 150 -0.96 -11.67 -24.29
C GLU A 150 -0.91 -10.63 -23.15
N VAL A 151 -0.58 -11.09 -21.94
CA VAL A 151 -0.40 -10.21 -20.78
C VAL A 151 0.88 -9.37 -20.98
N PRO A 152 0.81 -8.03 -20.96
CA PRO A 152 1.97 -7.20 -21.20
C PRO A 152 2.97 -7.27 -20.04
N THR A 153 4.23 -7.48 -20.38
CA THR A 153 5.37 -7.53 -19.45
C THR A 153 6.19 -6.25 -19.48
N THR A 154 5.97 -5.40 -20.50
CA THR A 154 6.58 -4.08 -20.60
C THR A 154 5.55 -2.98 -20.86
N TYR A 155 5.89 -1.74 -20.56
CA TYR A 155 5.02 -0.59 -20.86
C TYR A 155 4.79 -0.38 -22.38
N TYR A 156 5.73 -0.78 -23.25
CA TYR A 156 5.49 -0.75 -24.71
C TYR A 156 4.48 -1.81 -25.17
N GLU A 157 4.52 -3.00 -24.56
CA GLU A 157 3.48 -4.02 -24.77
C GLU A 157 2.14 -3.56 -24.20
N LEU A 158 2.14 -2.88 -23.06
CA LEU A 158 0.94 -2.29 -22.45
C LEU A 158 0.30 -1.26 -23.38
N LEU A 159 1.08 -0.36 -23.99
CA LEU A 159 0.59 0.60 -25.00
C LEU A 159 0.03 -0.12 -26.24
N THR A 160 0.68 -1.21 -26.68
CA THR A 160 0.20 -2.02 -27.81
C THR A 160 -1.13 -2.72 -27.49
N ALA A 161 -1.28 -3.23 -26.26
CA ALA A 161 -2.54 -3.79 -25.79
C ALA A 161 -3.62 -2.70 -25.68
N ALA A 162 -3.25 -1.51 -25.19
CA ALA A 162 -4.18 -0.39 -25.03
C ALA A 162 -4.74 0.09 -26.36
N ASP A 163 -3.93 0.17 -27.42
CA ASP A 163 -4.37 0.47 -28.78
C ASP A 163 -5.42 -0.52 -29.29
N LYS A 164 -5.16 -1.83 -29.13
CA LYS A 164 -6.11 -2.87 -29.54
C LYS A 164 -7.41 -2.85 -28.74
N VAL A 165 -7.33 -2.61 -27.42
CA VAL A 165 -8.52 -2.48 -26.57
C VAL A 165 -9.33 -1.25 -26.95
N ALA A 166 -8.68 -0.10 -27.17
CA ALA A 166 -9.34 1.14 -27.57
C ALA A 166 -10.03 0.97 -28.93
N ALA A 167 -9.35 0.37 -29.92
CA ALA A 167 -9.90 0.09 -31.25
C ALA A 167 -11.11 -0.87 -31.20
N ALA A 168 -11.15 -1.80 -30.24
CA ALA A 168 -12.28 -2.71 -30.06
C ALA A 168 -13.52 -2.04 -29.46
N GLY A 169 -13.36 -0.91 -28.75
CA GLY A 169 -14.48 -0.14 -28.17
C GLY A 169 -15.30 -0.89 -27.12
N GLN A 170 -14.75 -1.95 -26.49
CA GLN A 170 -15.45 -2.76 -25.48
C GLN A 170 -15.55 -2.07 -24.11
N VAL A 171 -14.72 -1.07 -23.87
CA VAL A 171 -14.64 -0.26 -22.65
C VAL A 171 -14.53 1.21 -23.01
N GLN A 172 -14.80 2.10 -22.06
CA GLN A 172 -14.74 3.54 -22.29
C GLN A 172 -13.31 4.04 -22.47
N TYR A 173 -12.38 3.52 -21.67
CA TYR A 173 -10.95 3.82 -21.76
C TYR A 173 -10.15 2.53 -21.67
N ALA A 174 -9.06 2.39 -22.43
CA ALA A 174 -8.28 1.16 -22.41
C ALA A 174 -7.46 1.02 -21.12
N LEU A 175 -7.00 2.15 -20.56
CA LEU A 175 -6.17 2.22 -19.36
C LEU A 175 -6.82 3.10 -18.29
N GLY A 176 -6.66 2.71 -17.03
CA GLY A 176 -6.75 3.60 -15.88
C GLY A 176 -5.35 3.90 -15.33
N GLY A 177 -5.15 5.08 -14.75
CA GLY A 177 -3.88 5.49 -14.16
C GLY A 177 -4.09 6.41 -12.96
N THR A 178 -3.30 6.21 -11.91
CA THR A 178 -3.35 7.03 -10.69
C THR A 178 -2.63 8.35 -10.86
N TYR A 179 -3.14 9.20 -11.75
CA TYR A 179 -2.46 10.41 -12.22
C TYR A 179 -2.92 11.70 -11.54
N LYS A 180 -3.67 11.60 -10.43
CA LYS A 180 -4.04 12.77 -9.62
C LYS A 180 -2.82 13.63 -9.31
N ALA A 181 -2.89 14.92 -9.65
CA ALA A 181 -1.80 15.86 -9.43
C ALA A 181 -1.34 15.86 -7.94
N GLY A 182 -0.04 16.05 -7.72
CA GLY A 182 0.59 15.85 -6.42
C GLY A 182 1.15 14.45 -6.24
N TRP A 183 0.92 13.85 -5.07
CA TRP A 183 1.58 12.61 -4.62
C TRP A 183 1.38 11.42 -5.58
N ASN A 184 0.16 11.21 -6.08
CA ASN A 184 -0.11 10.08 -6.98
C ASN A 184 0.69 10.20 -8.28
N LEU A 185 0.65 11.37 -8.93
CA LEU A 185 1.39 11.60 -10.16
C LEU A 185 2.91 11.53 -9.98
N ALA A 186 3.42 12.01 -8.84
CA ALA A 186 4.83 11.87 -8.49
C ALA A 186 5.26 10.40 -8.35
N GLU A 187 4.43 9.58 -7.70
CA GLU A 187 4.71 8.16 -7.51
C GLU A 187 4.79 7.40 -8.84
N GLU A 188 3.93 7.71 -9.81
CA GLU A 188 4.00 7.12 -11.17
C GLU A 188 5.33 7.46 -11.87
N PHE A 189 5.80 8.70 -11.71
CA PHE A 189 7.12 9.09 -12.20
C PHE A 189 8.21 8.29 -11.48
N VAL A 190 8.13 8.18 -10.15
CA VAL A 190 9.14 7.47 -9.34
C VAL A 190 9.26 6.01 -9.77
N ASN A 191 8.13 5.32 -9.87
CA ASN A 191 8.07 3.91 -10.29
C ASN A 191 8.70 3.71 -11.67
N MET A 192 8.35 4.57 -12.62
CA MET A 192 8.87 4.50 -13.98
C MET A 192 10.37 4.80 -14.06
N TYR A 193 10.83 5.89 -13.42
CA TYR A 193 12.22 6.33 -13.46
C TYR A 193 13.16 5.33 -12.77
N MET A 194 12.77 4.82 -11.60
CA MET A 194 13.54 3.77 -10.91
C MET A 194 13.54 2.46 -11.69
N GLY A 195 12.42 2.08 -12.30
CA GLY A 195 12.34 0.92 -13.17
C GLY A 195 13.32 1.03 -14.35
N MET A 196 13.57 2.24 -14.87
CA MET A 196 14.56 2.49 -15.92
C MET A 196 16.01 2.41 -15.43
N GLY A 197 16.24 2.25 -14.12
CA GLY A 197 17.56 2.29 -13.49
C GLY A 197 18.03 3.72 -13.17
N GLY A 198 17.10 4.68 -13.13
CA GLY A 198 17.39 6.05 -12.74
C GLY A 198 17.75 6.17 -11.26
N ASP A 199 18.79 6.93 -10.96
CA ASP A 199 19.10 7.41 -9.62
C ASP A 199 18.60 8.85 -9.49
N PHE A 200 18.02 9.18 -8.34
CA PHE A 200 17.51 10.52 -8.03
C PHE A 200 18.63 11.46 -7.58
N PHE A 201 19.70 10.92 -7.00
CA PHE A 201 20.73 11.74 -6.38
C PHE A 201 22.15 11.24 -6.60
N ASP A 202 23.09 12.18 -6.70
CA ASP A 202 24.52 11.97 -6.46
C ASP A 202 24.90 12.69 -5.16
N GLY A 203 25.02 11.93 -4.07
CA GLY A 203 24.97 12.48 -2.73
C GLY A 203 23.61 13.11 -2.46
N SER A 204 23.56 14.42 -2.18
CA SER A 204 22.30 15.16 -2.01
C SER A 204 21.90 15.96 -3.25
N LYS A 205 22.69 15.94 -4.33
CA LYS A 205 22.41 16.71 -5.55
C LYS A 205 21.45 15.93 -6.45
N PRO A 206 20.42 16.57 -7.03
CA PRO A 206 19.48 15.87 -7.89
C PRO A 206 20.12 15.51 -9.24
N THR A 207 19.64 14.44 -9.86
CA THR A 207 20.17 13.91 -11.13
C THR A 207 19.09 13.59 -12.18
N LEU A 208 17.86 14.09 -12.02
CA LEU A 208 16.70 13.71 -12.84
C LEU A 208 16.71 14.32 -14.25
N ASN A 209 17.36 15.47 -14.43
CA ASN A 209 17.41 16.17 -15.71
C ASN A 209 18.39 15.48 -16.68
N ASN A 210 17.96 14.32 -17.18
CA ASN A 210 18.72 13.45 -18.06
C ASN A 210 17.77 12.73 -19.05
N ALA A 211 18.35 11.95 -19.97
CA ALA A 211 17.58 11.24 -20.99
C ALA A 211 16.57 10.21 -20.42
N MET A 212 16.80 9.65 -19.24
CA MET A 212 15.84 8.75 -18.56
C MET A 212 14.68 9.54 -17.95
N GLY A 213 14.94 10.72 -17.39
CA GLY A 213 13.88 11.62 -16.92
C GLY A 213 12.95 12.02 -18.07
N VAL A 214 13.51 12.38 -19.23
CA VAL A 214 12.72 12.71 -20.42
C VAL A 214 11.91 11.51 -20.89
N ARG A 215 12.52 10.34 -21.01
CA ARG A 215 11.81 9.10 -21.39
C ARG A 215 10.69 8.73 -20.43
N THR A 216 10.87 9.00 -19.13
CA THR A 216 9.85 8.77 -18.11
C THR A 216 8.63 9.65 -18.37
N LEU A 217 8.83 10.95 -18.54
CA LEU A 217 7.76 11.89 -18.87
C LEU A 217 7.05 11.49 -20.17
N GLU A 218 7.79 11.21 -21.23
CA GLU A 218 7.23 10.80 -22.52
C GLU A 218 6.39 9.52 -22.42
N MET A 219 6.85 8.51 -21.69
CA MET A 219 6.08 7.30 -21.45
C MET A 219 4.78 7.61 -20.70
N MET A 220 4.84 8.42 -19.63
CA MET A 220 3.66 8.84 -18.89
C MET A 220 2.65 9.55 -19.80
N ARG A 221 3.09 10.49 -20.65
CA ARG A 221 2.23 11.17 -21.62
C ARG A 221 1.62 10.23 -22.67
N ASN A 222 2.37 9.24 -23.14
CA ASN A 222 1.84 8.27 -24.09
C ASN A 222 0.71 7.43 -23.49
N LEU A 223 0.78 7.12 -22.19
CA LEU A 223 -0.27 6.38 -21.50
C LEU A 223 -1.56 7.20 -21.36
N THR A 224 -1.47 8.53 -21.18
CA THR A 224 -2.66 9.37 -20.98
C THR A 224 -3.62 9.38 -22.17
N HIS A 225 -3.14 9.08 -23.39
CA HIS A 225 -3.98 8.95 -24.59
C HIS A 225 -5.03 7.84 -24.49
N TYR A 226 -4.84 6.89 -23.57
CA TYR A 226 -5.73 5.74 -23.37
C TYR A 226 -6.55 5.82 -22.07
N MET A 227 -6.40 6.91 -21.32
CA MET A 227 -7.05 7.14 -20.04
C MET A 227 -8.29 8.03 -20.16
N ASP A 228 -9.03 8.14 -19.07
CA ASP A 228 -10.02 9.21 -18.91
C ASP A 228 -9.34 10.59 -19.07
N PRO A 229 -9.86 11.51 -19.90
CA PRO A 229 -9.29 12.86 -20.04
C PRO A 229 -9.15 13.64 -18.73
N GLU A 230 -9.91 13.28 -17.70
CA GLU A 230 -9.80 13.84 -16.34
C GLU A 230 -8.76 13.11 -15.46
N TYR A 231 -7.77 12.42 -16.05
CA TYR A 231 -6.75 11.64 -15.33
C TYR A 231 -6.01 12.42 -14.23
N LEU A 232 -5.90 13.75 -14.32
CA LEU A 232 -5.26 14.60 -13.30
C LEU A 232 -6.05 14.74 -11.99
N VAL A 233 -7.26 14.19 -11.91
CA VAL A 233 -8.01 14.06 -10.64
C VAL A 233 -8.18 12.61 -10.19
N ALA A 234 -7.67 11.64 -10.97
CA ALA A 234 -7.84 10.21 -10.74
C ALA A 234 -6.84 9.68 -9.70
N ASP A 235 -7.29 9.50 -8.45
CA ASP A 235 -6.55 8.73 -7.45
C ASP A 235 -6.88 7.23 -7.52
N SER A 236 -6.26 6.44 -6.65
CA SER A 236 -6.42 4.99 -6.62
C SER A 236 -7.88 4.55 -6.41
N THR A 237 -8.68 5.33 -5.69
CA THR A 237 -10.10 5.03 -5.46
C THR A 237 -10.90 5.30 -6.73
N TYR A 238 -10.62 6.41 -7.42
CA TYR A 238 -11.25 6.70 -8.70
C TYR A 238 -10.97 5.60 -9.75
N VAL A 239 -9.71 5.19 -9.90
CA VAL A 239 -9.32 4.13 -10.85
C VAL A 239 -9.93 2.77 -10.46
N GLN A 240 -9.95 2.43 -9.16
CA GLN A 240 -10.64 1.24 -8.66
C GLN A 240 -12.11 1.23 -9.09
N GLN A 241 -12.81 2.36 -8.92
CA GLN A 241 -14.22 2.48 -9.31
C GLN A 241 -14.43 2.40 -10.82
N GLN A 242 -13.54 2.97 -11.64
CA GLN A 242 -13.60 2.81 -13.09
C GLN A 242 -13.52 1.32 -13.49
N PHE A 243 -12.63 0.56 -12.85
CA PHE A 243 -12.47 -0.87 -13.07
C PHE A 243 -13.72 -1.66 -12.64
N GLN A 244 -14.20 -1.42 -11.42
CA GLN A 244 -15.41 -2.06 -10.87
C GLN A 244 -16.64 -1.79 -11.76
N GLN A 245 -16.74 -0.61 -12.37
CA GLN A 245 -17.81 -0.23 -13.31
C GLN A 245 -17.59 -0.75 -14.74
N GLY A 246 -16.51 -1.50 -14.99
CA GLY A 246 -16.19 -2.04 -16.32
C GLY A 246 -15.80 -0.97 -17.34
N LYS A 247 -15.41 0.24 -16.91
CA LYS A 247 -15.04 1.36 -17.80
C LYS A 247 -13.62 1.24 -18.36
N ILE A 248 -12.77 0.45 -17.71
CA ILE A 248 -11.38 0.23 -18.11
C ILE A 248 -11.05 -1.26 -18.25
N ALA A 249 -10.04 -1.56 -19.07
CA ALA A 249 -9.56 -2.92 -19.29
C ALA A 249 -8.27 -3.23 -18.54
N MET A 250 -7.43 -2.23 -18.28
CA MET A 250 -6.11 -2.39 -17.67
C MET A 250 -5.80 -1.22 -16.73
N ALA A 251 -5.05 -1.47 -15.67
CA ALA A 251 -4.35 -0.44 -14.90
C ALA A 251 -3.17 -1.07 -14.16
N VAL A 252 -2.11 -0.29 -13.99
CA VAL A 252 -1.08 -0.59 -13.00
C VAL A 252 -1.55 0.07 -11.70
N LEU A 253 -1.92 -0.73 -10.71
CA LEU A 253 -2.64 -0.27 -9.52
C LEU A 253 -2.16 -0.98 -8.27
N TRP A 254 -2.30 -0.31 -7.12
CA TRP A 254 -1.93 -0.84 -5.81
C TRP A 254 -2.62 -2.17 -5.50
N ALA A 255 -1.86 -3.12 -4.94
CA ALA A 255 -2.38 -4.43 -4.52
C ALA A 255 -3.55 -4.34 -3.54
N THR A 256 -3.57 -3.30 -2.71
CA THR A 256 -4.69 -3.01 -1.79
C THR A 256 -6.02 -2.74 -2.48
N ARG A 257 -6.04 -2.56 -3.81
CA ARG A 257 -7.26 -2.37 -4.62
C ARG A 257 -7.77 -3.67 -5.24
N ALA A 258 -6.95 -4.72 -5.23
CA ALA A 258 -7.21 -5.98 -5.94
C ALA A 258 -8.48 -6.68 -5.46
N ALA A 259 -8.64 -6.85 -4.14
CA ALA A 259 -9.77 -7.57 -3.55
C ALA A 259 -11.13 -6.94 -3.89
N ALA A 260 -11.19 -5.61 -4.03
CA ALA A 260 -12.42 -4.90 -4.36
C ALA A 260 -12.94 -5.21 -5.78
N MET A 261 -12.11 -5.76 -6.66
CA MET A 261 -12.52 -6.18 -8.01
C MET A 261 -13.50 -7.35 -8.00
N ASP A 262 -13.44 -8.19 -6.96
CA ASP A 262 -14.26 -9.40 -6.82
C ASP A 262 -15.38 -9.25 -5.77
N ASP A 263 -15.64 -8.03 -5.26
CA ASP A 263 -16.82 -7.77 -4.42
C ASP A 263 -18.08 -7.61 -5.29
N ALA A 264 -18.97 -8.61 -5.26
CA ALA A 264 -20.22 -8.61 -6.01
C ALA A 264 -21.22 -7.51 -5.61
N LYS A 265 -21.03 -6.81 -4.48
CA LYS A 265 -21.85 -5.65 -4.10
C LYS A 265 -21.42 -4.37 -4.81
N GLU A 266 -20.15 -4.27 -5.19
CA GLU A 266 -19.55 -3.05 -5.71
C GLU A 266 -19.07 -3.18 -7.16
N SER A 267 -18.77 -4.41 -7.61
CA SER A 267 -18.11 -4.69 -8.89
C SER A 267 -19.03 -5.37 -9.91
N GLN A 268 -19.00 -4.87 -11.14
CA GLN A 268 -19.65 -5.45 -12.32
C GLN A 268 -18.72 -6.41 -13.09
N VAL A 269 -17.47 -6.54 -12.64
CA VAL A 269 -16.41 -7.31 -13.31
C VAL A 269 -15.89 -8.47 -12.45
N VAL A 270 -16.69 -8.93 -11.48
CA VAL A 270 -16.36 -10.09 -10.62
C VAL A 270 -15.94 -11.28 -11.47
N GLY A 271 -14.80 -11.87 -11.10
CA GLY A 271 -14.19 -13.04 -11.74
C GLY A 271 -13.54 -12.76 -13.10
N LYS A 272 -13.57 -11.51 -13.59
CA LYS A 272 -13.02 -11.13 -14.91
C LYS A 272 -11.68 -10.42 -14.84
N VAL A 273 -11.28 -9.93 -13.67
CA VAL A 273 -10.00 -9.25 -13.48
C VAL A 273 -8.96 -10.26 -13.01
N LYS A 274 -7.78 -10.22 -13.62
CA LYS A 274 -6.60 -11.01 -13.24
C LYS A 274 -5.43 -10.09 -12.93
N MET A 275 -4.50 -10.63 -12.15
CA MET A 275 -3.32 -9.93 -11.68
C MET A 275 -2.09 -10.50 -12.37
N ALA A 276 -1.13 -9.63 -12.67
CA ALA A 276 0.21 -9.98 -13.15
C ALA A 276 1.21 -8.96 -12.59
N ALA A 277 2.50 -9.27 -12.62
CA ALA A 277 3.55 -8.35 -12.25
C ALA A 277 3.40 -6.94 -12.88
N ALA A 278 3.89 -5.91 -12.20
CA ALA A 278 4.06 -4.59 -12.79
C ALA A 278 4.93 -4.71 -14.05
N PRO A 279 4.52 -4.12 -15.19
CA PRO A 279 5.34 -4.13 -16.38
C PRO A 279 6.66 -3.39 -16.13
N SER A 280 7.75 -3.88 -16.70
CA SER A 280 9.01 -3.14 -16.75
C SER A 280 8.88 -1.96 -17.74
N PRO A 281 9.61 -0.85 -17.54
CA PRO A 281 9.54 0.28 -18.48
C PRO A 281 10.08 -0.12 -19.86
N VAL A 282 11.10 -0.98 -19.87
CA VAL A 282 11.71 -1.57 -21.07
C VAL A 282 12.03 -3.05 -20.81
N SER A 283 12.21 -3.84 -21.87
CA SER A 283 12.59 -5.25 -21.75
C SER A 283 13.91 -5.41 -20.98
N GLY A 284 13.92 -6.32 -20.01
CA GLY A 284 15.11 -6.64 -19.20
C GLY A 284 15.39 -5.67 -18.05
N ALA A 285 14.58 -4.62 -17.88
CA ALA A 285 14.65 -3.73 -16.74
C ALA A 285 13.82 -4.26 -15.55
N LEU A 286 14.02 -3.67 -14.37
CA LEU A 286 13.21 -3.99 -13.18
C LEU A 286 11.75 -3.57 -13.38
N PRO A 287 10.79 -4.19 -12.67
CA PRO A 287 9.40 -3.74 -12.68
C PRO A 287 9.31 -2.25 -12.36
N ALA A 288 8.49 -1.50 -13.09
CA ALA A 288 8.20 -0.10 -12.75
C ALA A 288 7.14 -0.04 -11.64
N SER A 289 7.57 -0.44 -10.44
CA SER A 289 6.85 -0.30 -9.18
C SER A 289 7.86 -0.31 -8.04
N THR A 290 7.61 0.50 -7.02
CA THR A 290 8.35 0.45 -5.76
C THR A 290 7.64 -0.45 -4.74
N LEU A 291 8.42 -1.05 -3.85
CA LEU A 291 7.94 -1.79 -2.69
C LEU A 291 7.76 -0.84 -1.51
N TRP A 292 6.56 -0.86 -0.96
CA TRP A 292 6.18 -0.13 0.24
C TRP A 292 5.88 -1.13 1.35
N TRP A 293 6.30 -0.83 2.57
CA TRP A 293 5.85 -1.55 3.76
C TRP A 293 5.06 -0.62 4.67
N ASP A 294 4.06 -1.19 5.31
CA ASP A 294 3.40 -0.60 6.49
C ASP A 294 3.81 -1.43 7.71
N GLY A 295 4.03 -0.75 8.83
CA GLY A 295 4.57 -1.36 10.03
C GLY A 295 4.37 -0.51 11.27
N VAL A 296 4.77 -1.05 12.42
CA VAL A 296 4.56 -0.44 13.73
C VAL A 296 5.88 0.04 14.31
N VAL A 297 5.85 1.26 14.86
CA VAL A 297 6.91 1.85 15.69
C VAL A 297 6.41 2.02 17.12
N LEU A 298 7.34 2.06 18.07
CA LEU A 298 7.04 2.36 19.48
C LEU A 298 7.57 3.74 19.85
N ALA A 299 6.76 4.51 20.58
CA ALA A 299 7.16 5.80 21.10
C ALA A 299 8.36 5.65 22.05
N LYS A 300 9.26 6.64 22.04
CA LYS A 300 10.39 6.72 22.97
C LYS A 300 9.98 7.30 24.32
N ASN A 301 9.05 8.26 24.34
CA ASN A 301 8.62 8.98 25.53
C ASN A 301 7.55 8.21 26.33
N ILE A 302 7.82 6.94 26.64
CA ILE A 302 6.97 6.06 27.46
C ILE A 302 7.86 5.27 28.43
N THR A 303 7.27 4.69 29.46
CA THR A 303 8.04 3.82 30.39
C THR A 303 8.47 2.51 29.70
N ASP A 304 9.54 1.88 30.17
CA ASP A 304 9.95 0.57 29.64
C ASP A 304 8.87 -0.49 29.84
N GLN A 305 8.15 -0.46 30.98
CA GLN A 305 7.00 -1.34 31.19
C GLN A 305 5.94 -1.16 30.09
N GLN A 306 5.57 0.09 29.75
CA GLN A 306 4.63 0.35 28.65
C GLN A 306 5.16 -0.12 27.30
N ALA A 307 6.47 -0.04 27.06
CA ALA A 307 7.07 -0.54 25.82
C ALA A 307 7.08 -2.08 25.74
N ASP A 308 7.41 -2.78 26.83
CA ASP A 308 7.31 -4.24 26.92
C ASP A 308 5.85 -4.70 26.72
N GLU A 309 4.87 -4.00 27.32
CA GLU A 309 3.44 -4.33 27.17
C GLU A 309 2.92 -4.01 25.75
N ALA A 310 3.30 -2.86 25.17
CA ALA A 310 2.89 -2.48 23.83
C ALA A 310 3.49 -3.40 22.75
N PHE A 311 4.72 -3.87 22.93
CA PHE A 311 5.34 -4.80 21.98
C PHE A 311 4.72 -6.20 22.06
N GLN A 312 4.44 -6.71 23.27
CA GLN A 312 3.73 -7.99 23.41
C GLN A 312 2.33 -7.91 22.79
N LEU A 313 1.60 -6.83 23.04
CA LEU A 313 0.30 -6.60 22.41
C LEU A 313 0.40 -6.55 20.88
N LEU A 314 1.46 -5.92 20.34
CA LEU A 314 1.71 -5.96 18.91
C LEU A 314 1.88 -7.40 18.40
N MET A 315 2.61 -8.26 19.11
CA MET A 315 2.80 -9.67 18.69
C MET A 315 1.47 -10.42 18.60
N GLU A 316 0.50 -10.14 19.47
CA GLU A 316 -0.87 -10.67 19.37
C GLU A 316 -1.62 -10.10 18.16
N GLY A 317 -1.37 -8.83 17.80
CA GLY A 317 -2.00 -8.16 16.67
C GLY A 317 -1.46 -8.57 15.30
N ILE A 318 -0.25 -9.13 15.23
CA ILE A 318 0.41 -9.56 14.00
C ILE A 318 0.76 -11.05 14.03
N ASP A 319 -0.20 -11.85 14.46
CA ASP A 319 -0.07 -13.28 14.64
C ASP A 319 -0.63 -14.09 13.44
N ARG A 320 -0.53 -15.42 13.53
CA ARG A 320 -1.00 -16.33 12.48
C ARG A 320 -2.52 -16.34 12.34
N GLU A 321 -3.25 -16.24 13.45
CA GLU A 321 -4.71 -16.30 13.44
C GLU A 321 -5.30 -15.06 12.76
N MET A 322 -4.82 -13.86 13.12
CA MET A 322 -5.20 -12.60 12.50
C MET A 322 -5.02 -12.66 10.99
N VAL A 323 -3.85 -13.10 10.51
CA VAL A 323 -3.59 -13.21 9.07
C VAL A 323 -4.52 -14.22 8.41
N THR A 324 -4.73 -15.38 9.03
CA THR A 324 -5.58 -16.43 8.44
C THR A 324 -7.02 -15.94 8.28
N ASN A 325 -7.53 -15.18 9.26
CA ASN A 325 -8.87 -14.61 9.23
C ASN A 325 -9.01 -13.39 8.32
N ASN A 326 -7.89 -12.75 7.95
CA ASN A 326 -7.84 -11.53 7.14
C ASN A 326 -6.91 -11.66 5.93
N ASN A 327 -6.81 -12.87 5.36
CA ASN A 327 -5.78 -13.20 4.36
C ASN A 327 -5.77 -12.26 3.15
N ASP A 328 -6.94 -11.82 2.72
CA ASP A 328 -7.11 -10.99 1.53
C ASP A 328 -7.11 -9.47 1.82
N ALA A 329 -6.93 -9.06 3.08
CA ALA A 329 -6.92 -7.66 3.47
C ALA A 329 -5.60 -6.93 3.13
N ALA A 330 -4.50 -7.69 2.94
CA ALA A 330 -3.19 -7.16 2.57
C ALA A 330 -2.28 -8.25 2.00
N VAL A 331 -1.13 -7.83 1.46
CA VAL A 331 0.00 -8.74 1.21
C VAL A 331 0.84 -8.78 2.49
N TRP A 332 0.50 -9.72 3.37
CA TRP A 332 1.08 -9.80 4.71
C TRP A 332 2.55 -10.29 4.69
N LEU A 333 3.37 -9.74 5.59
CA LEU A 333 4.72 -10.24 5.88
C LEU A 333 4.77 -11.21 7.07
N ILE A 334 3.59 -11.62 7.54
CA ILE A 334 3.38 -12.35 8.78
C ILE A 334 3.16 -13.84 8.48
N ASN A 335 3.63 -14.70 9.39
CA ASN A 335 3.44 -16.15 9.29
C ASN A 335 1.97 -16.53 9.15
N GLY A 336 1.68 -17.47 8.26
CA GLY A 336 0.31 -17.92 7.98
C GLY A 336 -0.30 -17.28 6.75
N TYR A 337 0.32 -16.25 6.19
CA TYR A 337 -0.13 -15.67 4.93
C TYR A 337 -0.06 -16.70 3.80
N ASN A 338 -1.16 -16.81 3.07
CA ASN A 338 -1.25 -17.63 1.88
C ASN A 338 -1.71 -16.76 0.70
N PRO A 339 -0.80 -16.30 -0.17
CA PRO A 339 -1.15 -15.39 -1.26
C PRO A 339 -2.31 -15.93 -2.11
N GLY A 340 -3.42 -15.20 -2.12
CA GLY A 340 -4.55 -15.48 -3.01
C GLY A 340 -4.28 -14.99 -4.44
N PRO A 341 -5.15 -15.35 -5.42
CA PRO A 341 -5.02 -14.89 -6.81
C PRO A 341 -4.92 -13.37 -6.96
N MET A 342 -5.56 -12.62 -6.05
CA MET A 342 -5.54 -11.15 -6.03
C MET A 342 -4.18 -10.56 -5.60
N ALA A 343 -3.36 -11.32 -4.89
CA ALA A 343 -2.03 -10.91 -4.45
C ALA A 343 -0.91 -11.36 -5.39
N MET A 344 -1.21 -12.27 -6.34
CA MET A 344 -0.19 -12.86 -7.22
C MET A 344 0.61 -11.81 -7.99
N GLY A 345 -0.04 -10.80 -8.57
CA GLY A 345 0.67 -9.75 -9.30
C GLY A 345 1.66 -9.00 -8.41
N ALA A 346 1.27 -8.71 -7.17
CA ALA A 346 2.16 -8.04 -6.22
C ALA A 346 3.33 -8.93 -5.77
N ALA A 347 3.07 -10.22 -5.58
CA ALA A 347 4.12 -11.20 -5.27
C ALA A 347 5.12 -11.32 -6.42
N GLU A 348 4.64 -11.49 -7.65
CA GLU A 348 5.48 -11.55 -8.86
C GLU A 348 6.28 -10.26 -9.07
N THR A 349 5.68 -9.07 -8.83
CA THR A 349 6.40 -7.79 -8.85
C THR A 349 7.61 -7.80 -7.89
N ALA A 350 7.41 -8.29 -6.67
CA ALA A 350 8.48 -8.38 -5.68
C ALA A 350 9.54 -9.44 -6.06
N GLU A 351 9.12 -10.61 -6.53
CA GLU A 351 10.01 -11.70 -6.99
C GLU A 351 10.85 -11.27 -8.20
N ASN A 352 10.31 -10.41 -9.06
CA ASN A 352 11.00 -9.81 -10.20
C ASN A 352 11.97 -8.67 -9.81
N GLY A 353 12.15 -8.41 -8.52
CA GLY A 353 13.18 -7.50 -8.02
C GLY A 353 12.77 -6.03 -7.97
N ALA A 354 11.48 -5.72 -7.86
CA ALA A 354 11.01 -4.36 -7.57
C ALA A 354 11.78 -3.75 -6.38
N LEU A 355 12.21 -2.50 -6.54
CA LEU A 355 13.04 -1.82 -5.55
C LEU A 355 12.18 -1.25 -4.42
N PRO A 356 12.68 -1.19 -3.16
CA PRO A 356 11.99 -0.43 -2.13
C PRO A 356 11.92 1.04 -2.49
N TYR A 357 10.82 1.72 -2.11
CA TYR A 357 10.74 3.17 -2.23
C TYR A 357 11.93 3.81 -1.48
N PRO A 358 12.67 4.77 -2.08
CA PRO A 358 13.85 5.30 -1.43
C PRO A 358 13.46 6.14 -0.22
N ASN A 359 14.01 5.77 0.94
CA ASN A 359 13.78 6.47 2.20
C ASN A 359 14.71 7.68 2.32
N GLY A 360 14.28 8.75 2.99
CA GLY A 360 15.12 9.89 3.31
C GLY A 360 14.39 11.23 3.24
N VAL A 361 15.01 12.28 3.78
CA VAL A 361 14.46 13.65 3.68
C VAL A 361 14.51 14.12 2.23
N GLU A 362 15.61 13.81 1.55
CA GLU A 362 15.87 14.08 0.14
C GLU A 362 14.73 13.57 -0.75
N MET A 363 14.35 12.28 -0.61
CA MET A 363 13.24 11.74 -1.40
C MET A 363 11.89 12.36 -1.07
N GLY A 364 11.64 12.73 0.19
CA GLY A 364 10.41 13.46 0.54
C GLY A 364 10.29 14.80 -0.17
N LEU A 365 11.41 15.54 -0.27
CA LEU A 365 11.48 16.80 -1.01
C LEU A 365 11.35 16.56 -2.52
N MET A 366 12.04 15.54 -3.06
CA MET A 366 11.98 15.20 -4.48
C MET A 366 10.58 14.78 -4.92
N HIS A 367 9.90 13.94 -4.13
CA HIS A 367 8.53 13.53 -4.39
C HIS A 367 7.57 14.73 -4.40
N THR A 368 7.77 15.70 -3.52
CA THR A 368 7.00 16.95 -3.50
C THR A 368 7.23 17.76 -4.80
N ALA A 369 8.50 17.95 -5.18
CA ALA A 369 8.85 18.66 -6.41
C ALA A 369 8.28 17.96 -7.67
N LEU A 370 8.37 16.64 -7.75
CA LEU A 370 7.72 15.86 -8.81
C LEU A 370 6.22 16.10 -8.86
N GLY A 371 5.55 16.04 -7.70
CA GLY A 371 4.10 16.19 -7.61
C GLY A 371 3.60 17.57 -8.02
N ASN A 372 4.42 18.60 -7.84
CA ASN A 372 4.10 19.98 -8.20
C ASN A 372 4.29 20.26 -9.70
N ASN A 373 5.24 19.60 -10.37
CA ASN A 373 5.68 20.00 -11.72
C ASN A 373 5.27 19.05 -12.85
N VAL A 374 5.12 17.73 -12.61
CA VAL A 374 4.85 16.75 -13.71
C VAL A 374 3.55 17.05 -14.48
N ALA A 375 2.54 17.63 -13.82
CA ALA A 375 1.27 17.98 -14.46
C ALA A 375 1.42 19.03 -15.57
N ASP A 376 2.40 19.94 -15.46
CA ASP A 376 2.64 20.99 -16.45
C ASP A 376 3.14 20.40 -17.78
N PHE A 377 3.98 19.37 -17.73
CA PHE A 377 4.36 18.61 -18.92
C PHE A 377 3.16 17.88 -19.55
N LEU A 378 2.36 17.18 -18.74
CA LEU A 378 1.23 16.38 -19.25
C LEU A 378 0.13 17.24 -19.89
N THR A 379 0.00 18.50 -19.47
CA THR A 379 -0.94 19.47 -20.06
C THR A 379 -0.34 20.25 -21.23
N GLY A 380 0.94 20.02 -21.55
CA GLY A 380 1.64 20.70 -22.63
C GLY A 380 2.02 22.15 -22.33
N LYS A 381 1.97 22.57 -21.05
CA LYS A 381 2.43 23.88 -20.60
C LYS A 381 3.95 23.99 -20.67
N GLU A 382 4.66 22.87 -20.51
CA GLU A 382 6.12 22.79 -20.52
C GLU A 382 6.65 21.65 -21.40
N THR A 383 7.91 21.76 -21.81
CA THR A 383 8.66 20.64 -22.41
C THR A 383 9.18 19.71 -21.32
N ALA A 384 9.54 18.48 -21.68
CA ALA A 384 10.08 17.52 -20.72
C ALA A 384 11.34 18.06 -20.02
N GLU A 385 12.25 18.68 -20.78
CA GLU A 385 13.49 19.25 -20.26
C GLU A 385 13.24 20.40 -19.28
N GLN A 386 12.28 21.27 -19.59
CA GLN A 386 11.94 22.40 -18.71
C GLN A 386 11.32 21.89 -17.40
N THR A 387 10.37 20.96 -17.47
CA THR A 387 9.75 20.37 -16.29
C THR A 387 10.79 19.67 -15.39
N LEU A 388 11.76 18.95 -15.95
CA LEU A 388 12.83 18.33 -15.16
C LEU A 388 13.75 19.37 -14.51
N LEU A 389 14.08 20.46 -15.23
CA LEU A 389 14.83 21.57 -14.65
C LEU A 389 14.11 22.20 -13.46
N ASP A 390 12.79 22.40 -13.57
CA ASP A 390 11.98 23.00 -12.51
C ASP A 390 11.86 22.07 -11.30
N ILE A 391 11.72 20.76 -11.53
CA ILE A 391 11.78 19.74 -10.45
C ILE A 391 13.11 19.82 -9.70
N GLU A 392 14.25 19.83 -10.41
CA GLU A 392 15.56 19.90 -9.77
C GLU A 392 15.79 21.23 -9.04
N ALA A 393 15.28 22.35 -9.59
CA ALA A 393 15.38 23.67 -9.00
C ALA A 393 14.56 23.79 -7.70
N GLU A 394 13.32 23.28 -7.72
CA GLU A 394 12.46 23.22 -6.53
C GLU A 394 13.08 22.34 -5.44
N TYR A 395 13.50 21.12 -5.79
CA TYR A 395 14.21 20.25 -4.87
C TYR A 395 15.45 20.92 -4.29
N THR A 396 16.30 21.53 -5.13
CA THR A 396 17.55 22.18 -4.70
C THR A 396 17.29 23.31 -3.72
N THR A 397 16.21 24.07 -3.93
CA THR A 397 15.79 25.15 -3.03
C THR A 397 15.39 24.57 -1.67
N ALA A 398 14.50 23.59 -1.65
CA ALA A 398 14.03 22.97 -0.41
C ALA A 398 15.16 22.23 0.34
N ALA A 399 16.06 21.57 -0.38
CA ALA A 399 17.21 20.87 0.19
C ALA A 399 18.19 21.82 0.88
N LYS A 400 18.44 23.02 0.32
CA LYS A 400 19.25 24.08 0.97
C LYS A 400 18.58 24.59 2.25
N GLU A 401 17.26 24.79 2.23
CA GLU A 401 16.52 25.22 3.42
C GLU A 401 16.57 24.17 4.56
N LYS A 402 16.72 22.89 4.21
CA LYS A 402 16.91 21.78 5.16
C LYS A 402 18.37 21.50 5.50
N GLY A 403 19.32 22.25 4.95
CA GLY A 403 20.76 22.07 5.20
C GLY A 403 21.35 20.79 4.61
N LEU A 404 20.72 20.24 3.55
CA LEU A 404 21.19 19.04 2.85
C LEU A 404 22.19 19.35 1.72
N LEU A 405 22.22 20.61 1.25
CA LEU A 405 23.05 21.12 0.15
C LEU A 405 23.84 22.38 0.51
#